data_AF-A0A7W2EL59-F1
#
_entry.id   AF-A0A7W2EL59-F1
#
_cell.length_a   1.000
_cell.length_b   1.000
_cell.length_c   1.000
_cell.angle_alpha   90.00
_cell.angle_beta   90.00
_cell.angle_gamma   90.00
#
_symmetry.space_group_name_H-M   'P 1'
#
loop_
_entity.id
_entity.type
_entity.pdbx_description
1 polymer ?
#
loop_
_entity_poly.entity_id
_entity_poly.type
_entity_poly.pdbx_seq_one_letter_code
_entity_poly.pdbx_strand_id
1 'polypeptide(L)'
;MPEFLSDAQLTALRASLRRAGHARFPLLRPDIDDLAAQTVADLWKYLLEREPGPALGADAILRIAHAIFNRRAADLFRKTRPMLAAGAAPAPAPEPADERAGDLATTALYRSMLRVCVAELTTISEQDQMAVAIATGLASSQGAALTAAERQRLHRVRKRLAAAIERELGEDAYKLLRDLS
;
A
#
# COMPACT_ATOMS: atom_id res chain seq x y z
N MET A 1 25.12 20.84 -20.54
CA MET A 1 24.80 20.49 -19.14
C MET A 1 25.69 19.32 -18.75
N PRO A 2 26.42 19.35 -17.64
CA PRO A 2 27.17 18.19 -17.19
C PRO A 2 26.21 17.02 -16.93
N GLU A 3 26.39 15.92 -17.67
CA GLU A 3 25.62 14.69 -17.50
C GLU A 3 26.19 13.90 -16.32
N PHE A 4 25.59 14.03 -15.15
CA PHE A 4 26.01 13.28 -13.96
C PHE A 4 25.46 11.85 -13.92
N LEU A 5 24.34 11.60 -14.59
CA LEU A 5 23.66 10.32 -14.70
C LEU A 5 23.09 10.20 -16.11
N SER A 6 23.12 8.99 -16.68
CA SER A 6 22.39 8.69 -17.91
C SER A 6 20.88 8.62 -17.66
N ASP A 7 20.08 8.78 -18.71
CA ASP A 7 18.60 8.65 -18.64
C ASP A 7 18.16 7.30 -18.07
N ALA A 8 18.89 6.22 -18.40
CA ALA A 8 18.64 4.89 -17.86
C ALA A 8 18.89 4.85 -16.34
N GLN A 9 19.98 5.48 -15.87
CA GLN A 9 20.29 5.58 -14.44
C GLN A 9 19.27 6.45 -13.70
N LEU A 10 18.80 7.54 -14.32
CA LEU A 10 17.79 8.42 -13.74
C LEU A 10 16.44 7.71 -13.60
N THR A 11 16.04 6.96 -14.62
CA THR A 11 14.82 6.15 -14.60
C THR A 11 14.91 5.05 -13.53
N ALA A 12 16.05 4.36 -13.46
CA ALA A 12 16.30 3.34 -12.45
C ALA A 12 16.30 3.93 -11.03
N LEU A 13 16.86 5.12 -10.83
CA LEU A 13 16.84 5.84 -9.56
C LEU A 13 15.41 6.19 -9.14
N ARG A 14 14.61 6.81 -10.01
CA ARG A 14 13.21 7.12 -9.71
C ARG A 14 12.40 5.88 -9.37
N ALA A 15 12.61 4.77 -10.09
CA ALA A 15 11.95 3.50 -9.77
C ALA A 15 12.42 2.93 -8.41
N SER A 16 13.70 3.04 -8.09
CA SER A 16 14.27 2.64 -6.80
C SER A 16 13.68 3.45 -5.65
N LEU A 17 13.61 4.78 -5.78
CA LEU A 17 13.02 5.68 -4.78
C LEU A 17 11.54 5.39 -4.56
N ARG A 18 10.75 5.18 -5.63
CA ARG A 18 9.34 4.81 -5.54
C ARG A 18 9.14 3.50 -4.77
N ARG A 19 9.89 2.45 -5.12
CA ARG A 19 9.84 1.15 -4.40
C ARG A 19 10.19 1.31 -2.92
N ALA A 20 11.25 2.06 -2.61
CA ALA A 20 11.64 2.32 -1.23
C ALA A 20 10.57 3.12 -0.46
N GLY A 21 9.98 4.13 -1.10
CA GLY A 21 8.90 4.96 -0.58
C GLY A 21 7.65 4.15 -0.25
N HIS A 22 7.14 3.37 -1.20
CA HIS A 22 5.94 2.56 -0.99
C HIS A 22 6.12 1.47 0.08
N ALA A 23 7.30 0.87 0.18
CA ALA A 23 7.60 -0.14 1.19
C ALA A 23 7.71 0.44 2.60
N ARG A 24 8.35 1.62 2.73
CA ARG A 24 8.75 2.17 4.04
C ARG A 24 7.81 3.25 4.56
N PHE A 25 7.06 3.92 3.69
CA PHE A 25 6.11 4.98 4.03
C PHE A 25 4.73 4.76 3.36
N PRO A 26 3.96 3.72 3.76
CA PRO A 26 2.67 3.41 3.12
C PRO A 26 1.65 4.56 3.17
N LEU A 27 1.71 5.40 4.20
CA LEU A 27 0.81 6.54 4.37
C LEU A 27 1.09 7.71 3.41
N LEU A 28 2.27 7.73 2.80
CA LEU A 28 2.68 8.78 1.86
C LEU A 28 2.56 8.34 0.40
N ARG A 29 1.88 7.22 0.12
CA ARG A 29 1.65 6.71 -1.24
C ARG A 29 1.25 7.78 -2.27
N PRO A 30 0.30 8.70 -2.01
CA PRO A 30 -0.05 9.73 -2.98
C PRO A 30 1.10 10.71 -3.24
N ASP A 31 1.99 10.91 -2.27
CA ASP A 31 3.07 11.89 -2.33
C ASP A 31 4.41 11.28 -2.81
N ILE A 32 4.51 9.96 -2.97
CA ILE A 32 5.80 9.29 -3.28
C ILE A 32 6.37 9.73 -4.63
N ASP A 33 5.52 9.91 -5.64
CA ASP A 33 5.97 10.32 -6.98
C ASP A 33 6.52 11.75 -6.96
N ASP A 34 5.84 12.66 -6.28
CA ASP A 34 6.29 14.03 -6.06
C ASP A 34 7.57 14.09 -5.24
N LEU A 35 7.66 13.27 -4.17
CA LEU A 35 8.88 13.15 -3.37
C LEU A 35 10.06 12.63 -4.19
N ALA A 36 9.84 11.68 -5.10
CA ALA A 36 10.87 11.17 -5.99
C ALA A 36 11.32 12.25 -6.99
N ALA A 37 10.39 13.03 -7.55
CA ALA A 37 10.69 14.14 -8.45
C ALA A 37 11.48 15.26 -7.74
N GLN A 38 11.04 15.67 -6.54
CA GLN A 38 11.73 16.65 -5.71
C GLN A 38 13.13 16.18 -5.31
N THR A 39 13.28 14.90 -4.96
CA THR A 39 14.60 14.33 -4.63
C THR A 39 15.55 14.42 -5.80
N VAL A 40 15.08 14.14 -7.02
CA VAL A 40 15.90 14.28 -8.23
C VAL A 40 16.31 15.73 -8.46
N ALA A 41 15.38 16.68 -8.29
CA ALA A 41 15.70 18.11 -8.42
C ALA A 41 16.73 18.58 -7.38
N ASP A 42 16.56 18.18 -6.12
CA ASP A 42 17.51 18.48 -5.04
C ASP A 42 18.88 17.85 -5.27
N LEU A 43 18.90 16.59 -5.75
CA LEU A 43 20.13 15.91 -6.10
C LEU A 43 20.86 16.68 -7.20
N TRP A 44 20.13 17.14 -8.22
CA TRP A 44 20.71 17.94 -9.29
C TRP A 44 21.28 19.26 -8.78
N LYS A 45 20.51 19.97 -7.94
CA LYS A 45 20.95 21.20 -7.29
C LYS A 45 22.24 20.96 -6.47
N TYR A 46 22.25 19.91 -5.66
CA TYR A 46 23.42 19.54 -4.86
C TYR A 46 24.65 19.25 -5.73
N LEU A 47 24.49 18.50 -6.83
CA LEU A 47 25.60 18.17 -7.73
C LEU A 47 26.14 19.41 -8.46
N LEU A 48 25.30 20.40 -8.75
CA LEU A 48 25.69 21.67 -9.37
C LEU A 48 26.37 22.64 -8.40
N GLU A 49 25.88 22.72 -7.17
CA GLU A 49 26.39 23.65 -6.13
C GLU A 49 27.60 23.10 -5.38
N ARG A 50 27.93 21.82 -5.57
CA ARG A 50 29.05 21.18 -4.91
C ARG A 50 30.37 21.80 -5.35
N GLU A 51 31.16 22.23 -4.37
CA GLU A 51 32.54 22.70 -4.60
C GLU A 51 33.37 21.65 -5.35
N PRO A 52 34.30 22.07 -6.23
CA PRO A 52 35.11 21.16 -7.01
C PRO A 52 35.93 20.25 -6.08
N GLY A 53 35.57 18.98 -6.08
CA GLY A 53 36.22 17.90 -5.35
C GLY A 53 36.32 16.66 -6.23
N PRO A 54 36.75 15.51 -5.69
CA PRO A 54 36.82 14.28 -6.47
C PRO A 54 35.44 13.94 -7.09
N ALA A 55 35.45 13.45 -8.33
CA ALA A 55 34.24 13.04 -9.01
C ALA A 55 33.47 12.00 -8.18
N LEU A 56 32.16 12.19 -8.02
CA LEU A 56 31.33 11.24 -7.29
C LEU A 56 31.07 10.03 -8.19
N GLY A 57 31.37 8.83 -7.70
CA GLY A 57 30.93 7.60 -8.35
C GLY A 57 29.40 7.45 -8.27
N ALA A 58 28.83 6.66 -9.19
CA ALA A 58 27.38 6.44 -9.28
C ALA A 58 26.78 5.95 -7.94
N ASP A 59 27.46 5.04 -7.22
CA ASP A 59 26.99 4.53 -5.92
C ASP A 59 26.93 5.61 -4.84
N ALA A 60 27.83 6.60 -4.88
CA ALA A 60 27.78 7.73 -3.96
C ALA A 60 26.57 8.63 -4.26
N ILE A 61 26.30 8.87 -5.55
CA ILE A 61 25.13 9.63 -6.01
C ILE A 61 23.83 8.94 -5.58
N LEU A 62 23.73 7.62 -5.75
CA LEU A 62 22.57 6.84 -5.31
C LEU A 62 22.37 6.92 -3.79
N ARG A 63 23.43 6.79 -2.99
CA ARG A 63 23.35 6.93 -1.53
C ARG A 63 22.89 8.32 -1.10
N ILE A 64 23.38 9.37 -1.75
CA ILE A 64 22.96 10.75 -1.49
C ILE A 64 21.47 10.92 -1.84
N ALA A 65 21.03 10.42 -2.99
CA ALA A 65 19.64 10.48 -3.40
C ALA A 65 18.70 9.79 -2.39
N HIS A 66 19.06 8.60 -1.93
CA HIS A 66 18.31 7.88 -0.90
C HIS A 66 18.34 8.59 0.46
N ALA A 67 19.45 9.25 0.81
CA ALA A 67 19.53 10.05 2.05
C ALA A 67 18.60 11.26 1.99
N ILE A 68 18.59 12.00 0.87
CA ILE A 68 17.68 13.14 0.64
C ILE A 68 16.23 12.69 0.70
N PHE A 69 15.90 11.62 -0.04
CA PHE A 69 14.54 11.07 -0.08
C PHE A 69 14.05 10.64 1.30
N ASN A 70 14.85 9.86 2.03
CA ASN A 70 14.47 9.36 3.35
C ASN A 70 14.25 10.48 4.36
N ARG A 71 15.07 11.54 4.30
CA ARG A 71 14.89 12.72 5.14
C ARG A 71 13.55 13.40 4.82
N ARG A 72 13.27 13.68 3.54
CA ARG A 72 12.01 14.32 3.11
C ARG A 72 10.78 13.50 3.46
N ALA A 73 10.82 12.20 3.17
CA ALA A 73 9.74 11.28 3.49
C ALA A 73 9.51 11.21 5.00
N ALA A 74 10.57 11.18 5.82
CA ALA A 74 10.44 11.22 7.27
C ALA A 74 9.87 12.55 7.77
N ASP A 75 10.29 13.69 7.19
CA ASP A 75 9.79 15.01 7.55
C ASP A 75 8.31 15.17 7.20
N LEU A 76 7.90 14.69 6.02
CA LEU A 76 6.49 14.68 5.60
C LEU A 76 5.68 13.73 6.50
N PHE A 77 6.17 12.52 6.74
CA PHE A 77 5.51 11.54 7.61
C PHE A 77 5.31 12.08 9.04
N ARG A 78 6.30 12.79 9.59
CA ARG A 78 6.22 13.45 10.90
C ARG A 78 5.18 14.57 10.91
N LYS A 79 4.98 15.29 9.80
CA LYS A 79 3.92 16.30 9.67
C LYS A 79 2.53 15.68 9.53
N THR A 80 2.42 14.52 8.88
CA THR A 80 1.14 13.80 8.69
C THR A 80 0.68 13.07 9.97
N ARG A 81 1.62 12.65 10.84
CA ARG A 81 1.32 11.88 12.06
C ARG A 81 0.46 12.62 13.10
N PRO A 82 0.67 13.91 13.42
CA PRO A 82 -0.22 14.68 14.29
C PRO A 82 -1.64 14.83 13.73
N MET A 83 -1.80 14.98 12.40
CA MET A 83 -3.13 15.09 11.78
C MET A 83 -3.95 13.81 11.97
N LEU A 84 -3.32 12.63 11.84
CA LEU A 84 -3.97 11.34 12.05
C LEU A 84 -4.26 11.03 13.53
N ALA A 85 -3.40 11.49 14.45
CA ALA A 85 -3.56 11.27 15.89
C ALA A 85 -4.64 12.18 16.52
N ALA A 86 -4.91 13.35 15.93
CA ALA A 86 -5.91 14.30 16.41
C ALA A 86 -7.36 13.98 15.97
N GLY A 87 -7.61 12.84 15.32
CA GLY A 87 -8.94 12.48 14.82
C GLY A 87 -9.46 13.36 13.67
N ALA A 88 -8.68 14.35 13.24
CA ALA A 88 -8.91 15.09 12.02
C ALA A 88 -8.42 14.23 10.85
N ALA A 89 -9.27 13.31 10.39
CA ALA A 89 -9.12 12.75 9.07
C ALA A 89 -8.95 13.94 8.10
N PRO A 90 -7.82 14.09 7.39
CA PRO A 90 -7.77 15.03 6.29
C PRO A 90 -8.96 14.69 5.39
N ALA A 91 -9.82 15.67 5.12
CA ALA A 91 -10.79 15.53 4.04
C ALA A 91 -10.00 15.03 2.82
N PRO A 92 -10.40 13.91 2.19
CA PRO A 92 -9.68 13.41 1.04
C PRO A 92 -9.57 14.57 0.04
N ALA A 93 -8.34 14.92 -0.34
CA ALA A 93 -8.14 15.81 -1.47
C ALA A 93 -8.98 15.25 -2.62
N PRO A 94 -9.75 16.08 -3.35
CA PRO A 94 -10.52 15.59 -4.48
C PRO A 94 -9.55 14.89 -5.42
N GLU A 95 -9.67 13.57 -5.50
CA GLU A 95 -8.99 12.79 -6.52
C GLU A 95 -9.31 13.45 -7.87
N PRO A 96 -8.33 13.65 -8.77
CA PRO A 96 -8.64 14.14 -10.10
C PRO A 96 -9.69 13.20 -10.69
N ALA A 97 -10.86 13.75 -10.99
CA ALA A 97 -12.11 13.03 -11.20
C ALA A 97 -11.92 11.70 -11.92
N ASP A 98 -11.78 10.63 -11.14
CA ASP A 98 -11.97 9.27 -11.60
C ASP A 98 -13.50 9.09 -11.56
N GLU A 99 -14.08 8.55 -12.62
CA GLU A 99 -15.52 8.40 -12.85
C GLU A 99 -16.23 7.42 -11.86
N ARG A 100 -15.72 7.30 -10.63
CA ARG A 100 -16.07 6.29 -9.62
C ARG A 100 -16.90 6.84 -8.46
N ALA A 101 -17.79 7.81 -8.69
CA ALA A 101 -18.69 8.31 -7.64
C ALA A 101 -19.65 7.24 -7.07
N GLY A 102 -19.76 6.06 -7.71
CA GLY A 102 -20.41 4.87 -7.13
C GLY A 102 -19.58 4.11 -6.09
N ASP A 103 -18.33 4.52 -5.84
CA ASP A 103 -17.34 3.69 -5.15
C ASP A 103 -17.05 4.11 -3.70
N LEU A 104 -17.47 5.30 -3.23
CA LEU A 104 -17.16 5.73 -1.85
C LEU A 104 -18.03 5.03 -0.79
N ALA A 105 -19.34 4.92 -1.01
CA ALA A 105 -20.23 4.17 -0.13
C ALA A 105 -19.86 2.67 -0.14
N THR A 106 -19.54 2.17 -1.33
CA THR A 106 -19.04 0.82 -1.58
C THR A 106 -17.71 0.56 -0.86
N THR A 107 -16.75 1.48 -0.94
CA THR A 107 -15.46 1.41 -0.26
C THR A 107 -15.61 1.46 1.26
N ALA A 108 -16.48 2.31 1.78
CA ALA A 108 -16.77 2.39 3.20
C ALA A 108 -17.39 1.07 3.72
N LEU A 109 -18.31 0.49 2.95
CA LEU A 109 -18.94 -0.78 3.26
C LEU A 109 -17.93 -1.94 3.20
N TYR A 110 -17.10 -2.01 2.16
CA TYR A 110 -16.01 -3.00 2.08
C TYR A 110 -15.04 -2.88 3.26
N ARG A 111 -14.71 -1.66 3.68
CA ARG A 111 -13.85 -1.44 4.86
C ARG A 111 -14.49 -1.99 6.13
N SER A 112 -15.79 -1.81 6.30
CA SER A 112 -16.55 -2.36 7.42
C SER A 112 -16.61 -3.89 7.36
N MET A 113 -16.86 -4.46 6.18
CA MET A 113 -16.86 -5.92 5.96
C MET A 113 -15.49 -6.53 6.27
N LEU A 114 -14.41 -5.91 5.82
CA LEU A 114 -13.05 -6.37 6.10
C LEU A 114 -12.73 -6.38 7.59
N ARG A 115 -13.21 -5.38 8.36
CA ARG A 115 -13.05 -5.36 9.81
C ARG A 115 -13.75 -6.54 10.48
N VAL A 116 -15.00 -6.82 10.09
CA VAL A 116 -15.76 -7.97 10.60
C VAL A 116 -15.04 -9.28 10.24
N CYS A 117 -14.58 -9.42 8.99
CA CYS A 117 -13.82 -10.59 8.57
C CYS A 117 -12.55 -10.81 9.39
N VAL A 118 -11.74 -9.76 9.58
CA VAL A 118 -10.51 -9.87 10.39
C VAL A 118 -10.84 -10.23 11.83
N ALA A 119 -11.87 -9.63 12.42
CA ALA A 119 -12.30 -9.95 13.77
C ALA A 119 -12.79 -11.40 13.92
N GLU A 120 -13.53 -11.93 12.95
CA GLU A 120 -13.97 -13.33 12.98
C GLU A 120 -12.83 -14.31 12.72
N LEU A 121 -11.88 -13.97 11.83
CA LEU A 121 -10.74 -14.82 11.51
C LEU A 121 -9.83 -15.08 12.72
N THR A 122 -9.75 -14.16 13.69
CA THR A 122 -8.98 -14.39 14.93
C THR A 122 -9.66 -15.40 15.87
N THR A 123 -10.94 -15.71 15.65
CA THR A 123 -11.72 -16.62 16.51
C THR A 123 -11.90 -18.03 15.93
N ILE A 124 -11.46 -18.28 14.70
CA ILE A 124 -11.51 -19.60 14.07
C ILE A 124 -10.21 -20.38 14.28
N SER A 125 -10.26 -21.70 14.08
CA SER A 125 -9.11 -22.58 14.27
C SER A 125 -7.97 -22.29 13.28
N GLU A 126 -6.72 -22.51 13.70
CA GLU A 126 -5.54 -22.31 12.84
C GLU A 126 -5.60 -23.12 11.54
N GLN A 127 -6.19 -24.32 11.58
CA GLN A 127 -6.40 -25.15 10.38
C GLN A 127 -7.35 -24.49 9.36
N ASP A 128 -8.35 -23.77 9.86
CA ASP A 128 -9.31 -23.07 9.01
C ASP A 128 -8.74 -21.73 8.50
N GLN A 129 -7.92 -21.04 9.30
CA GLN A 129 -7.14 -19.87 8.85
C GLN A 129 -6.16 -20.26 7.72
N MET A 130 -5.48 -21.40 7.87
CA MET A 130 -4.57 -21.94 6.85
C MET A 130 -5.31 -22.21 5.53
N ALA A 131 -6.51 -22.80 5.59
CA ALA A 131 -7.31 -23.06 4.40
C ALA A 131 -7.69 -21.76 3.65
N VAL A 132 -7.95 -20.66 4.37
CA VAL A 132 -8.18 -19.34 3.77
C VAL A 132 -6.88 -18.77 3.17
N ALA A 133 -5.76 -18.89 3.86
CA ALA A 133 -4.47 -18.41 3.38
C ALA A 133 -4.02 -19.12 2.09
N ILE A 134 -4.27 -20.43 1.98
CA ILE A 134 -4.04 -21.20 0.75
C ILE A 134 -4.97 -20.73 -0.37
N ALA A 135 -6.28 -20.61 -0.08
CA ALA A 135 -7.27 -20.21 -1.09
C ALA A 135 -7.08 -18.78 -1.61
N THR A 136 -6.45 -17.90 -0.84
CA THR A 136 -6.17 -16.49 -1.19
C THR A 136 -4.76 -16.26 -1.72
N GLY A 137 -3.94 -17.32 -1.81
CA GLY A 137 -2.54 -17.23 -2.29
C GLY A 137 -1.58 -16.55 -1.32
N LEU A 138 -1.97 -16.33 -0.06
CA LEU A 138 -1.13 -15.77 0.99
C LEU A 138 -0.15 -16.81 1.57
N ALA A 139 -0.51 -18.10 1.53
CA ALA A 139 0.38 -19.19 1.88
C ALA A 139 1.10 -19.71 0.63
N SER A 140 2.42 -19.92 0.73
CA SER A 140 3.30 -20.35 -0.38
C SER A 140 3.15 -21.83 -0.78
N SER A 141 1.97 -22.43 -0.61
CA SER A 141 1.68 -23.74 -1.20
C SER A 141 1.49 -23.56 -2.71
N GLN A 142 2.59 -23.48 -3.43
CA GLN A 142 2.63 -23.32 -4.88
C GLN A 142 1.83 -24.46 -5.55
N GLY A 143 0.67 -24.12 -6.11
CA GLY A 143 0.00 -24.93 -7.14
C GLY A 143 -0.76 -26.19 -6.71
N ALA A 144 -0.92 -26.49 -5.41
CA ALA A 144 -1.72 -27.63 -4.98
C ALA A 144 -3.23 -27.31 -5.03
N ALA A 145 -4.00 -28.10 -5.77
CA ALA A 145 -5.46 -28.01 -5.75
C ALA A 145 -5.99 -28.36 -4.34
N LEU A 146 -6.95 -27.59 -3.84
CA LEU A 146 -7.57 -27.83 -2.53
C LEU A 146 -8.17 -29.25 -2.46
N THR A 147 -7.78 -30.00 -1.44
CA THR A 147 -8.39 -31.31 -1.13
C THR A 147 -9.88 -31.15 -0.81
N ALA A 148 -10.64 -32.26 -0.87
CA ALA A 148 -12.07 -32.22 -0.53
C ALA A 148 -12.33 -31.71 0.90
N ALA A 149 -11.46 -32.07 1.85
CA ALA A 149 -11.54 -31.62 3.23
C ALA A 149 -11.26 -30.11 3.37
N GLU A 150 -10.25 -29.59 2.66
CA GLU A 150 -9.94 -28.15 2.66
C GLU A 150 -11.03 -27.33 1.98
N ARG A 151 -11.62 -27.84 0.89
CA ARG A 151 -12.80 -27.22 0.26
C ARG A 151 -13.98 -27.14 1.23
N GLN A 152 -14.24 -28.21 1.99
CA GLN A 152 -15.30 -28.22 2.99
C GLN A 152 -15.01 -27.25 4.14
N ARG A 153 -13.75 -27.15 4.59
CA ARG A 153 -13.32 -26.16 5.60
C ARG A 153 -13.52 -24.74 5.10
N LEU A 154 -13.05 -24.44 3.89
CA LEU A 154 -13.21 -23.12 3.27
C LEU A 154 -14.70 -22.75 3.14
N HIS A 155 -15.55 -23.69 2.75
CA HIS A 155 -16.99 -23.47 2.69
C HIS A 155 -17.60 -23.11 4.06
N ARG A 156 -17.21 -23.82 5.12
CA ARG A 156 -17.67 -23.51 6.49
C ARG A 156 -17.20 -22.13 6.93
N VAL A 157 -15.95 -21.77 6.65
CA VAL A 157 -15.40 -20.44 6.97
C VAL A 157 -16.17 -19.36 6.22
N ARG A 158 -16.41 -19.52 4.91
CA ARG A 158 -17.20 -18.58 4.11
C ARG A 158 -18.61 -18.38 4.67
N LYS A 159 -19.30 -19.47 5.05
CA LYS A 159 -20.63 -19.38 5.68
C LYS A 159 -20.58 -18.62 7.01
N ARG A 160 -19.56 -18.87 7.83
CA ARG A 160 -19.40 -18.16 9.11
C ARG A 160 -19.13 -16.68 8.92
N LEU A 161 -18.25 -16.32 7.98
CA LEU A 161 -17.96 -14.93 7.64
C LEU A 161 -19.20 -14.21 7.09
N ALA A 162 -19.96 -14.86 6.20
CA ALA A 162 -21.20 -14.30 5.67
C ALA A 162 -22.22 -14.02 6.79
N ALA A 163 -22.43 -14.98 7.70
CA ALA A 163 -23.33 -14.81 8.84
C ALA A 163 -22.87 -13.70 9.80
N ALA A 164 -21.57 -13.54 10.01
CA ALA A 164 -21.03 -12.46 10.83
C ALA A 164 -21.18 -11.08 10.17
N ILE A 165 -20.95 -10.99 8.86
CA ILE A 165 -21.19 -9.77 8.08
C ILE A 165 -22.68 -9.38 8.14
N GLU A 166 -23.58 -10.34 7.95
CA GLU A 166 -25.02 -10.12 8.03
C GLU A 166 -25.44 -9.65 9.43
N ARG A 167 -24.90 -10.28 10.49
CA ARG A 167 -25.18 -9.91 11.89
C ARG A 167 -24.73 -8.49 12.26
N GLU A 168 -23.55 -8.08 11.78
CA GLU A 168 -22.92 -6.82 12.20
C GLU A 168 -23.24 -5.64 11.26
N LEU A 169 -23.53 -5.90 9.98
CA LEU A 169 -23.74 -4.87 8.95
C LEU A 169 -25.13 -4.90 8.29
N GLY A 170 -25.96 -5.89 8.61
CA GLY A 170 -27.34 -6.00 8.11
C GLY A 170 -27.45 -6.50 6.67
N GLU A 171 -28.70 -6.51 6.15
CA GLU A 171 -29.03 -7.07 4.82
C GLU A 171 -28.38 -6.33 3.65
N ASP A 172 -28.06 -5.04 3.79
CA ASP A 172 -27.48 -4.23 2.71
C ASP A 172 -26.06 -4.68 2.35
N ALA A 173 -25.27 -5.11 3.34
CA ALA A 173 -23.95 -5.72 3.12
C ALA A 173 -24.05 -7.11 2.50
N TYR A 174 -25.11 -7.84 2.82
CA TYR A 174 -25.35 -9.20 2.33
C TYR A 174 -25.81 -9.22 0.86
N LYS A 175 -26.63 -8.25 0.44
CA LYS A 175 -27.04 -8.09 -0.97
C LYS A 175 -25.84 -7.87 -1.89
N LEU A 176 -24.88 -7.04 -1.48
CA LEU A 176 -23.64 -6.82 -2.24
C LEU A 176 -22.78 -8.07 -2.39
N LEU A 177 -22.74 -8.95 -1.39
CA LEU A 177 -22.04 -10.25 -1.51
C LEU A 177 -22.70 -11.18 -2.53
N ARG A 178 -24.03 -11.09 -2.66
CA ARG A 178 -24.83 -11.91 -3.57
C ARG A 178 -24.76 -11.42 -5.02
N ASP A 179 -24.59 -10.12 -5.23
CA ASP A 179 -24.46 -9.54 -6.58
C ASP A 179 -23.06 -9.76 -7.20
N LEU A 180 -22.07 -10.17 -6.39
CA LEU A 180 -20.70 -10.47 -6.82
C LEU A 180 -20.42 -11.96 -7.08
N SER A 181 -21.36 -12.85 -6.74
CA SER A 181 -21.25 -14.32 -6.88
C SER A 181 -21.91 -14.84 -8.14
#